data_AF-A0A401W5R8-F1
#
_entry.id   AF-A0A401W5R8-F1
#
_cell.length_a   1.000
_cell.length_b   1.000
_cell.length_c   1.000
_cell.angle_alpha   90.00
_cell.angle_beta   90.00
_cell.angle_gamma   90.00
#
_symmetry.space_group_name_H-M   'P 1'
#
loop_
_entity.id
_entity.type
_entity.pdbx_description
1 polymer ?
#
loop_
_entity_poly.entity_id
_entity_poly.type
_entity_poly.pdbx_seq_one_letter_code
_entity_poly.pdbx_strand_id
1 'polypeptide(L)'
;MSAAKNGPGAVRVVSRVPRKPLRHDEDGTFAIDLWVRRDGAFDSDVALYLSAAEAETLHAQLCYALDDETATLITPADLLPDCRKGVRTARRR
;
A
#
# COMPACT_ATOMS: atom_id res chain seq x y z
N MET A 1 10.94 26.43 -33.17
CA MET A 1 9.71 26.10 -32.42
C MET A 1 9.28 24.70 -32.82
N SER A 2 9.65 23.67 -32.04
CA SER A 2 9.23 22.29 -32.29
C SER A 2 8.09 22.00 -31.32
N ALA A 3 6.89 21.75 -31.86
CA ALA A 3 5.73 21.40 -31.05
C ALA A 3 6.01 20.04 -30.40
N ALA A 4 6.28 20.05 -29.09
CA ALA A 4 6.23 18.85 -28.28
C ALA A 4 4.79 18.32 -28.35
N LYS A 5 4.58 17.30 -29.18
CA LYS A 5 3.34 16.53 -29.17
C LYS A 5 3.26 15.83 -27.81
N ASN A 6 2.60 16.46 -26.85
CA ASN A 6 2.13 15.79 -25.64
C ASN A 6 1.08 14.77 -26.11
N GLY A 7 1.54 13.58 -26.49
CA GLY A 7 0.68 12.39 -26.55
C GLY A 7 0.05 12.17 -25.17
N PRO A 8 -1.00 11.35 -25.06
CA PRO A 8 -1.62 11.04 -23.77
C PRO A 8 -0.48 10.65 -22.80
N GLY A 9 -0.32 11.45 -21.74
CA GLY A 9 0.82 11.32 -20.83
C GLY A 9 0.94 9.87 -20.39
N ALA A 10 2.09 9.26 -20.62
CA ALA A 10 2.34 7.86 -20.35
C ALA A 10 1.78 7.46 -18.98
N VAL A 11 0.94 6.43 -18.94
CA VAL A 11 0.25 6.05 -17.71
C VAL A 11 1.28 5.48 -16.76
N ARG A 12 1.42 6.12 -15.60
CA ARG A 12 2.30 5.65 -14.53
C ARG A 12 1.49 4.91 -13.48
N VAL A 13 1.89 3.67 -13.20
CA VAL A 13 1.32 2.85 -12.14
C VAL A 13 2.40 2.61 -11.09
N VAL A 14 2.04 2.83 -9.83
CA VAL A 14 2.90 2.53 -8.67
C VAL A 14 2.31 1.34 -7.94
N SER A 15 3.13 0.32 -7.68
CA SER A 15 2.70 -0.90 -6.99
C SER A 15 3.76 -1.38 -6.01
N ARG A 16 3.35 -2.07 -4.94
CA ARG A 16 4.28 -2.78 -4.05
C ARG A 16 5.14 -3.76 -4.86
N VAL A 17 6.42 -3.86 -4.51
CA VAL A 17 7.25 -4.96 -5.01
C VAL A 17 6.77 -6.27 -4.37
N PRO A 18 6.34 -7.27 -5.16
CA PRO A 18 5.87 -8.53 -4.60
C PRO A 18 6.94 -9.18 -3.71
N ARG A 19 6.51 -9.73 -2.58
CA ARG A 19 7.35 -10.48 -1.62
C ARG A 19 8.47 -9.70 -0.92
N LYS A 20 8.65 -8.40 -1.19
CA LYS A 20 9.58 -7.58 -0.40
C LYS A 20 8.92 -7.16 0.93
N PRO A 21 9.52 -7.46 2.09
CA PRO A 21 8.98 -7.05 3.37
C PRO A 21 9.07 -5.53 3.54
N LEU A 22 8.33 -5.00 4.52
CA LEU A 22 8.59 -3.66 5.03
C LEU A 22 9.98 -3.64 5.67
N ARG A 23 10.78 -2.61 5.37
CA ARG A 23 12.08 -2.41 6.00
C ARG A 23 11.96 -1.41 7.15
N HIS A 24 12.76 -1.62 8.19
CA HIS A 24 12.91 -0.70 9.31
C HIS A 24 14.37 -0.21 9.34
N ASP A 25 14.56 1.09 9.36
CA ASP A 25 15.88 1.71 9.42
C ASP A 25 16.31 1.95 10.88
N GLU A 26 17.60 2.20 11.09
CA GLU A 26 18.18 2.46 12.43
C GLU A 26 17.55 3.70 13.08
N ASP A 27 17.15 4.68 12.28
CA ASP A 27 16.50 5.92 12.73
C ASP A 27 15.00 5.77 13.03
N GLY A 28 14.47 4.54 13.04
CA GLY A 28 13.05 4.27 13.30
C GLY A 28 12.11 4.61 12.13
N THR A 29 12.68 4.84 10.94
CA THR A 29 11.93 5.10 9.71
C THR A 29 11.56 3.79 9.03
N PHE A 30 10.35 3.73 8.50
CA PHE A 30 9.83 2.62 7.72
C PHE A 30 10.05 2.85 6.22
N ALA A 31 10.49 1.84 5.49
CA ALA A 31 10.68 1.91 4.04
C ALA A 31 9.91 0.81 3.30
N ILE A 32 9.09 1.24 2.33
CA ILE A 32 8.28 0.38 1.47
C ILE A 32 8.84 0.45 0.05
N ASP A 33 9.40 -0.65 -0.44
CA ASP A 33 9.85 -0.73 -1.83
C ASP A 33 8.64 -0.82 -2.79
N LEU A 34 8.69 0.00 -3.84
CA LEU A 34 7.66 0.16 -4.86
C LEU A 34 8.26 0.01 -6.27
N TRP A 35 7.48 -0.52 -7.19
CA TRP A 35 7.74 -0.46 -8.63
C TRP A 35 6.96 0.68 -9.25
N VAL A 36 7.64 1.42 -10.12
CA VAL A 36 7.04 2.36 -11.06
C VAL A 36 7.00 1.69 -12.42
N ARG A 37 5.82 1.61 -13.01
CA ARG A 37 5.61 1.12 -14.37
C ARG A 37 5.12 2.26 -15.25
N ARG A 38 5.64 2.35 -16.47
CA ARG A 38 5.23 3.30 -17.49
C ARG A 38 4.73 2.53 -18.69
N ASP A 39 3.50 2.78 -19.11
CA ASP A 39 2.84 2.10 -20.23
C ASP A 39 2.91 0.55 -20.09
N GLY A 40 2.74 0.08 -18.85
CA GLY A 40 2.81 -1.34 -18.50
C GLY A 40 4.22 -1.93 -18.42
N ALA A 41 5.26 -1.25 -18.91
CA ALA A 41 6.65 -1.67 -18.74
C ALA A 41 7.19 -1.24 -17.37
N PHE A 42 8.10 -2.02 -16.80
CA PHE A 42 8.89 -1.58 -15.64
C PHE A 42 9.74 -0.37 -16.03
N ASP A 43 9.67 0.70 -15.23
CA ASP A 43 10.42 1.95 -15.43
C ASP A 43 11.55 2.03 -14.40
N SER A 44 11.22 1.93 -13.10
CA SER A 44 12.19 1.97 -12.00
C SER A 44 11.62 1.39 -10.70
N ASP A 45 12.48 1.14 -9.72
CA ASP A 45 12.09 0.98 -8.32
C ASP A 45 12.30 2.28 -7.52
N VAL A 46 11.46 2.50 -6.52
CA VAL A 46 11.55 3.61 -5.56
C VAL A 46 11.15 3.12 -4.17
N ALA A 47 11.58 3.82 -3.12
CA ALA A 47 11.14 3.53 -1.75
C ALA A 47 10.28 4.68 -1.23
N LEU A 48 9.14 4.34 -0.61
CA LEU A 48 8.37 5.26 0.22
C LEU A 48 8.88 5.17 1.65
N TYR A 49 9.43 6.27 2.16
CA TYR A 49 9.90 6.41 3.53
C TYR A 49 8.81 7.05 4.38
N LEU A 50 8.58 6.50 5.56
CA LEU A 50 7.58 6.98 6.52
C LEU A 50 8.20 7.00 7.91
N SER A 51 8.10 8.12 8.61
CA SER A 51 8.30 8.13 10.05
C SER A 51 7.27 7.24 10.74
N ALA A 52 7.51 6.86 12.00
CA ALA A 52 6.53 6.11 12.78
C ALA A 52 5.16 6.80 12.86
N ALA A 53 5.14 8.13 13.00
CA ALA A 53 3.89 8.91 13.06
C ALA A 53 3.12 8.87 11.73
N GLU A 54 3.82 8.97 10.60
CA GLU A 54 3.21 8.86 9.27
C GLU A 54 2.70 7.44 9.00
N ALA A 55 3.44 6.42 9.44
CA ALA A 55 3.06 5.03 9.30
C ALA A 55 1.77 4.71 10.09
N GLU A 56 1.66 5.17 11.33
CA GLU A 56 0.44 5.02 12.14
C GLU A 56 -0.76 5.76 11.53
N THR A 57 -0.53 6.97 11.02
CA THR A 57 -1.59 7.74 10.34
C THR A 57 -2.08 7.01 9.09
N LEU A 58 -1.16 6.49 8.27
CA LEU A 58 -1.51 5.71 7.08
C LEU A 58 -2.22 4.41 7.44
N HIS A 59 -1.79 3.73 8.52
CA HIS A 59 -2.47 2.55 9.04
C HIS A 59 -3.93 2.84 9.38
N ALA A 60 -4.21 3.91 10.13
CA ALA A 60 -5.57 4.30 10.49
C ALA A 60 -6.42 4.60 9.25
N GLN A 61 -5.88 5.35 8.29
CA GLN A 61 -6.56 5.67 7.03
C GLN A 61 -6.93 4.40 6.25
N LEU A 62 -6.00 3.45 6.11
CA LEU A 62 -6.27 2.18 5.44
C LEU A 62 -7.28 1.33 6.21
N CYS A 63 -7.18 1.27 7.54
CA CYS A 63 -8.14 0.54 8.37
C CYS A 63 -9.57 1.05 8.23
N TYR A 64 -9.77 2.36 8.05
CA TYR A 64 -11.10 2.94 7.81
C TYR A 64 -11.58 2.77 6.38
N ALA A 65 -10.68 2.84 5.39
CA ALA A 65 -11.05 2.67 3.98
C ALA A 65 -11.42 1.21 3.63
N LEU A 66 -10.85 0.23 4.33
CA LEU A 66 -11.12 -1.19 4.13
C LEU A 66 -12.41 -1.61 4.87
N ASP A 67 -13.38 -2.17 4.14
CA ASP A 67 -14.68 -2.62 4.67
C ASP A 67 -14.69 -4.09 5.11
N ASP A 68 -15.82 -4.58 5.64
CA ASP A 68 -15.96 -5.98 6.07
C ASP A 68 -15.86 -6.98 4.91
N GLU A 69 -16.21 -6.57 3.69
CA GLU A 69 -16.12 -7.42 2.50
C GLU A 69 -14.65 -7.69 2.16
N THR A 70 -13.81 -6.66 2.18
CA THR A 70 -12.36 -6.81 1.98
C THR A 70 -11.71 -7.70 3.05
N ALA A 71 -12.26 -7.76 4.27
CA ALA A 71 -11.77 -8.68 5.31
C ALA A 71 -12.02 -10.15 4.96
N THR A 72 -12.97 -10.47 4.07
CA THR A 72 -13.20 -11.85 3.61
C THR A 72 -12.12 -12.36 2.65
N LEU A 73 -11.33 -11.45 2.06
CA LEU A 73 -10.23 -11.79 1.14
C LEU A 73 -9.05 -12.47 1.86
N ILE A 74 -8.93 -12.29 3.17
CA ILE A 74 -7.90 -12.96 3.99
C ILE A 74 -8.51 -14.22 4.60
N THR A 75 -8.05 -15.37 4.11
CA THR A 75 -8.43 -16.69 4.59
C THR A 75 -7.17 -17.50 4.92
N PRO A 76 -7.11 -18.17 6.09
CA PRO A 76 -8.14 -18.23 7.14
C PRO A 76 -8.26 -16.95 8.00
N ALA A 77 -9.39 -16.82 8.70
CA ALA A 77 -9.80 -15.58 9.39
C ALA A 77 -8.89 -15.16 10.56
N ASP A 78 -8.14 -16.10 11.13
CA ASP A 78 -7.13 -15.86 12.16
C ASP A 78 -5.89 -15.10 11.62
N LEU A 79 -5.67 -15.10 10.30
CA LEU A 79 -4.65 -14.30 9.64
C LEU A 79 -5.05 -12.83 9.45
N LEU A 80 -6.29 -12.45 9.81
CA LEU A 80 -6.66 -11.04 9.81
C LEU A 80 -5.75 -10.24 10.74
N PRO A 81 -5.40 -8.99 10.40
CA PRO A 81 -4.70 -8.11 11.33
C PRO A 81 -5.50 -7.95 12.62
N ASP A 82 -4.83 -7.86 13.77
CA ASP A 82 -5.50 -7.77 15.08
C ASP A 82 -6.48 -6.59 15.16
N CYS A 83 -6.12 -5.45 14.56
CA CYS A 83 -6.99 -4.27 14.45
C CYS A 83 -8.28 -4.51 13.65
N ARG A 84 -8.41 -5.66 12.94
CA ARG A 84 -9.58 -6.07 12.15
C ARG A 84 -10.30 -7.29 12.71
N LYS A 85 -9.76 -7.97 13.72
CA LYS A 85 -10.38 -9.18 14.32
C LYS A 85 -11.67 -8.85 15.09
N GLY A 86 -11.76 -7.69 15.75
CA GLY A 86 -12.91 -7.30 16.59
C GLY A 86 -14.17 -6.85 15.82
N VAL A 87 -14.06 -6.52 14.53
CA VAL A 87 -15.19 -6.01 13.72
C VAL A 87 -16.19 -7.13 13.39
N ARG A 88 -15.72 -8.38 13.23
CA ARG A 88 -16.59 -9.54 12.93
C ARG A 88 -17.40 -10.04 14.12
N THR A 89 -16.97 -9.74 15.35
CA THR A 89 -17.65 -10.20 16.58
C THR A 89 -18.80 -9.29 17.02
N ALA A 90 -18.78 -8.01 16.66
CA ALA A 90 -19.83 -7.06 17.06
C ALA A 90 -21.16 -7.28 16.33
N ARG A 91 -21.15 -7.92 15.14
CA ARG A 91 -22.35 -8.19 14.32
C ARG A 91 -23.06 -9.53 14.63
N ARG A 92 -22.51 -10.35 15.53
CA ARG A 92 -23.14 -11.61 15.98
C ARG A 92 -23.97 -11.47 17.26
N ARG A 93 -24.19 -10.25 17.73
CA ARG A 93 -25.08 -9.94 18.86
C ARG A 93 -26.26 -9.13 18.38
#